data_AF-A0AAE2Y0J1-F1
#
_entry.id   AF-A0AAE2Y0J1-F1
#
_cell.length_a   1.000
_cell.length_b   1.000
_cell.length_c   1.000
_cell.angle_alpha   90.00
_cell.angle_beta   90.00
_cell.angle_gamma   90.00
#
_symmetry.space_group_name_H-M   'P 1'
#
loop_
_entity.id
_entity.type
_entity.pdbx_description
1 polymer ?
#
loop_
_entity_poly.entity_id
_entity_poly.type
_entity_poly.pdbx_seq_one_letter_code
_entity_poly.pdbx_strand_id
1 'polypeptide(L)'
;MVMEWDEATASLRLPLLSDFGSIISNIISFGFDVLKLEQAESSIKAEFPGYMRAAVGNIEHLSTIPDRTTIQGWLNAYLNNAIYEISETTRLAKLGLINPGGARLQAPYFARLFEAMGQEALHKALFTYPTNLVTGTVSKRYWNKVFELGRPNYEDAFIMWRKGLLPYEQLLAILREDEGMKESLARNFITHLYYDPSPSELLRIVRNAPVSDDWITEKLKEFGLDDTDLPIFLNAIKRERIKDEISRMWAAFESDYEFGLYSEKEVDDLLTKWDLSEDEKELMKTTAQLRRDKAIIKLLRDAEIYLYRTGQLTENQLFGKLQLLGIDKRVANAIVRLEAAKKGIDWHI
;
A
#
# COMPACT_ATOMS: atom_id res chain seq x y z
N MET A 1 28.55 -19.45 -33.70
CA MET A 1 29.28 -18.35 -34.37
C MET A 1 30.06 -17.64 -33.29
N VAL A 2 31.30 -18.08 -33.06
CA VAL A 2 32.21 -17.50 -32.06
C VAL A 2 32.82 -16.27 -32.72
N MET A 3 32.54 -15.08 -32.19
CA MET A 3 33.24 -13.86 -32.61
C MET A 3 34.64 -13.90 -32.03
N GLU A 4 35.63 -14.06 -32.91
CA GLU A 4 37.02 -13.78 -32.58
C GLU A 4 37.17 -12.30 -32.23
N TRP A 5 37.85 -12.05 -31.12
CA TRP A 5 38.17 -10.71 -30.64
C TRP A 5 39.38 -10.18 -31.41
N ASP A 6 39.20 -9.06 -32.11
CA ASP A 6 40.27 -8.36 -32.83
C ASP A 6 41.09 -7.50 -31.84
N GLU A 7 42.40 -7.80 -31.76
CA GLU A 7 43.39 -7.07 -30.95
C GLU A 7 43.47 -5.57 -31.31
N ALA A 8 42.96 -5.16 -32.47
CA ALA A 8 42.87 -3.76 -32.87
C ALA A 8 41.98 -2.90 -31.93
N THR A 9 41.03 -3.51 -31.21
CA THR A 9 40.15 -2.79 -30.27
C THR A 9 40.77 -2.53 -28.89
N ALA A 10 41.84 -3.25 -28.53
CA ALA A 10 42.52 -3.10 -27.24
C ALA A 10 43.49 -1.90 -27.24
N SER A 11 44.10 -1.58 -28.39
CA SER A 11 45.09 -0.50 -28.52
C SER A 11 44.48 0.92 -28.50
N LEU A 12 43.19 1.06 -28.82
CA LEU A 12 42.43 2.33 -28.72
C LEU A 12 41.93 2.65 -27.31
N ARG A 13 41.98 1.70 -26.36
CA ARG A 13 41.45 1.88 -24.98
C ARG A 13 42.49 2.38 -23.97
N LEU A 14 43.78 2.18 -24.22
CA LEU A 14 44.86 2.55 -23.31
C LEU A 14 45.13 4.08 -23.22
N PRO A 15 45.01 4.90 -24.29
CA PRO A 15 45.22 6.35 -24.19
C PRO A 15 44.13 7.07 -23.36
N LEU A 16 42.93 6.50 -23.26
CA LEU A 16 41.78 7.13 -22.59
C LEU A 16 41.82 7.04 -21.06
N LEU A 17 42.58 6.10 -20.50
CA LEU A 17 42.75 5.95 -19.04
C LEU A 17 43.76 6.95 -18.47
N SER A 18 44.80 7.31 -19.24
CA SER A 18 45.77 8.33 -18.82
C SER A 18 45.17 9.74 -18.81
N ASP A 19 44.26 10.03 -19.76
CA ASP A 19 43.58 11.33 -19.83
C ASP A 19 42.63 11.54 -18.65
N PHE A 20 41.93 10.48 -18.20
CA PHE A 20 41.03 10.54 -17.05
C PHE A 20 41.76 10.80 -15.73
N GLY A 21 42.94 10.19 -15.54
CA GLY A 21 43.81 10.45 -14.39
C GLY A 21 44.34 11.89 -14.35
N SER A 22 44.66 12.47 -15.51
CA SER A 22 45.11 13.87 -15.60
C SER A 22 43.99 14.87 -15.32
N ILE A 23 42.75 14.58 -15.76
CA ILE A 23 41.58 15.41 -15.50
C ILE A 23 41.22 15.42 -14.01
N ILE A 24 41.25 14.26 -13.34
CA ILE A 24 41.01 14.18 -11.89
C ILE A 24 42.12 14.91 -11.11
N SER A 25 43.38 14.76 -11.51
CA SER A 25 44.51 15.50 -10.91
C SER A 25 44.38 17.03 -11.08
N ASN A 26 43.87 17.48 -12.23
CA ASN A 26 43.59 18.90 -12.51
C ASN A 26 42.37 19.44 -11.74
N ILE A 27 41.38 18.60 -11.45
CA ILE A 27 40.22 18.95 -10.61
C ILE A 27 40.65 19.08 -9.14
N ILE A 28 41.51 18.20 -8.65
CA ILE A 28 42.03 18.23 -7.26
C ILE A 28 42.95 19.44 -7.01
N SER A 29 43.59 19.99 -8.05
CA SER A 29 44.51 21.13 -7.95
C SER A 29 43.87 22.50 -8.13
N PHE A 30 42.57 22.58 -8.45
CA PHE A 30 41.83 23.85 -8.50
C PHE A 30 41.36 24.27 -7.09
N GLY A 31 42.08 25.22 -6.49
CA GLY A 31 41.69 25.82 -5.20
C GLY A 31 40.36 26.57 -5.31
N PHE A 32 39.42 26.29 -4.41
CA PHE A 32 38.14 27.02 -4.30
C PHE A 32 38.38 28.44 -3.77
N ASP A 33 37.80 29.42 -4.46
CA ASP A 33 37.77 30.82 -4.03
C ASP A 33 36.49 31.08 -3.23
N VAL A 34 36.61 31.40 -1.94
CA VAL A 34 35.46 31.41 -1.01
C VAL A 34 34.52 32.58 -1.17
N LEU A 35 34.95 33.65 -1.84
CA LEU A 35 34.04 34.73 -2.24
C LEU A 35 32.93 34.24 -3.18
N LYS A 36 33.17 33.16 -3.94
CA LYS A 36 32.16 32.55 -4.83
C LYS A 36 31.19 31.62 -4.08
N LEU A 37 31.60 31.07 -2.94
CA LEU A 37 30.77 30.19 -2.11
C LEU A 37 29.73 30.98 -1.31
N GLU A 38 30.07 32.15 -0.79
CA GLU A 38 29.11 33.03 -0.09
C GLU A 38 28.06 33.63 -1.06
N GLN A 39 28.47 33.92 -2.30
CA GLN A 39 27.55 34.32 -3.37
C GLN A 39 26.63 33.16 -3.79
N ALA A 40 27.17 31.95 -3.94
CA ALA A 40 26.37 30.76 -4.25
C ALA A 40 25.40 30.42 -3.10
N GLU A 41 25.82 30.55 -1.83
CA GLU A 41 24.96 30.33 -0.67
C GLU A 41 23.80 31.33 -0.61
N SER A 42 24.05 32.60 -0.93
CA SER A 42 23.02 33.64 -1.00
C SER A 42 22.02 33.39 -2.13
N SER A 43 22.49 32.96 -3.31
CA SER A 43 21.63 32.59 -4.44
C SER A 43 20.82 31.32 -4.17
N ILE A 44 21.44 30.30 -3.55
CA ILE A 44 20.78 29.02 -3.20
C ILE A 44 19.71 29.24 -2.11
N LYS A 45 19.99 30.09 -1.10
CA LYS A 45 19.01 30.45 -0.06
C LYS A 45 17.83 31.27 -0.61
N ALA A 46 18.07 32.10 -1.62
CA ALA A 46 17.03 32.89 -2.29
C ALA A 46 16.13 32.02 -3.20
N GLU A 47 16.70 31.01 -3.86
CA GLU A 47 15.98 30.19 -4.85
C GLU A 47 15.32 28.93 -4.25
N PHE A 48 15.81 28.38 -3.12
CA PHE A 48 15.38 27.06 -2.63
C PHE A 48 15.12 26.98 -1.10
N PRO A 49 14.16 27.75 -0.53
CA PRO A 49 13.91 27.80 0.92
C PRO A 49 13.33 26.50 1.52
N GLY A 50 12.70 25.64 0.71
CA GLY A 50 12.07 24.39 1.17
C GLY A 50 13.04 23.22 1.32
N TYR A 51 14.06 23.13 0.46
CA TYR A 51 14.97 21.98 0.40
C TYR A 51 16.03 22.02 1.51
N MET A 52 16.39 23.23 1.95
CA MET A 52 17.21 23.37 3.15
C MET A 52 16.52 22.71 4.34
N ARG A 53 15.20 22.75 4.53
CA ARG A 53 14.60 22.12 5.73
C ARG A 53 14.79 20.59 5.84
N ALA A 54 14.90 19.88 4.71
CA ALA A 54 15.13 18.43 4.69
C ALA A 54 16.63 18.07 4.79
N ALA A 55 17.51 18.86 4.17
CA ALA A 55 18.96 18.71 4.35
C ALA A 55 19.45 19.27 5.71
N VAL A 56 18.73 20.24 6.29
CA VAL A 56 19.03 20.96 7.53
C VAL A 56 18.60 20.21 8.78
N GLY A 57 17.82 19.12 8.65
CA GLY A 57 17.62 18.19 9.76
C GLY A 57 18.93 17.62 10.33
N ASN A 58 20.04 17.71 9.57
CA ASN A 58 21.40 17.40 10.02
C ASN A 58 22.33 18.64 10.18
N ILE A 59 21.81 19.87 10.06
CA ILE A 59 22.57 21.14 10.07
C ILE A 59 22.40 21.93 11.37
N GLU A 60 21.57 21.50 12.32
CA GLU A 60 21.60 22.07 13.68
C GLU A 60 22.97 21.85 14.38
N HIS A 61 23.86 21.05 13.80
CA HIS A 61 25.25 20.90 14.21
C HIS A 61 26.28 21.71 13.40
N LEU A 62 25.91 22.38 12.28
CA LEU A 62 26.88 23.17 11.50
C LEU A 62 27.20 24.53 12.13
N SER A 63 26.31 25.10 12.95
CA SER A 63 26.61 26.33 13.71
C SER A 63 27.69 26.13 14.78
N THR A 64 28.11 24.88 15.01
CA THR A 64 29.18 24.51 15.94
C THR A 64 30.48 24.05 15.25
N ILE A 65 30.56 24.07 13.92
CA ILE A 65 31.77 23.65 13.21
C ILE A 65 32.76 24.83 13.10
N PRO A 66 34.00 24.73 13.62
CA PRO A 66 34.74 25.94 14.00
C PRO A 66 35.55 26.57 12.88
N ASP A 67 35.77 25.92 11.73
CA ASP A 67 36.55 26.53 10.66
C ASP A 67 36.16 26.10 9.22
N ARG A 68 36.52 26.98 8.30
CA ARG A 68 36.38 26.86 6.84
C ARG A 68 37.08 25.61 6.28
N THR A 69 38.16 25.17 6.91
CA THR A 69 38.93 23.98 6.54
C THR A 69 38.09 22.70 6.71
N THR A 70 37.28 22.66 7.78
CA THR A 70 36.46 21.50 8.14
C THR A 70 35.26 21.36 7.19
N ILE A 71 34.58 22.47 6.87
CA ILE A 71 33.48 22.47 5.88
C ILE A 71 34.00 22.06 4.50
N GLN A 72 35.16 22.58 4.10
CA GLN A 72 35.77 22.24 2.83
C GLN A 72 36.27 20.79 2.80
N GLY A 73 36.76 20.27 3.93
CA GLY A 73 37.10 18.85 4.09
C GLY A 73 35.87 17.95 3.94
N TRP A 74 34.73 18.32 4.53
CA TRP A 74 33.46 17.60 4.39
C TRP A 74 32.92 17.64 2.96
N LEU A 75 32.93 18.80 2.31
CA LEU A 75 32.51 18.94 0.92
C LEU A 75 33.40 18.12 -0.01
N ASN A 76 34.72 18.16 0.19
CA ASN A 76 35.66 17.36 -0.58
C ASN A 76 35.45 15.85 -0.34
N ALA A 77 35.21 15.42 0.90
CA ALA A 77 34.91 14.03 1.21
C ALA A 77 33.60 13.56 0.57
N TYR A 78 32.55 14.38 0.64
CA TYR A 78 31.26 14.10 0.02
C TYR A 78 31.35 14.07 -1.50
N LEU A 79 32.05 15.02 -2.11
CA LEU A 79 32.29 15.06 -3.56
C LEU A 79 33.14 13.88 -4.02
N ASN A 80 34.19 13.51 -3.27
CA ASN A 80 35.01 12.34 -3.59
C ASN A 80 34.22 11.04 -3.49
N ASN A 81 33.35 10.91 -2.48
CA ASN A 81 32.44 9.77 -2.37
C ASN A 81 31.42 9.74 -3.51
N ALA A 82 30.82 10.87 -3.87
CA ALA A 82 29.89 10.95 -5.00
C ALA A 82 30.59 10.64 -6.33
N ILE A 83 31.80 11.13 -6.55
CA ILE A 83 32.63 10.82 -7.73
C ILE A 83 32.97 9.33 -7.76
N TYR A 84 33.35 8.75 -6.61
CA TYR A 84 33.63 7.32 -6.48
C TYR A 84 32.39 6.48 -6.80
N GLU A 85 31.24 6.77 -6.19
CA GLU A 85 29.98 6.08 -6.44
C GLU A 85 29.55 6.19 -7.90
N ILE A 86 29.65 7.37 -8.52
CA ILE A 86 29.35 7.57 -9.94
C ILE A 86 30.32 6.76 -10.81
N SER A 87 31.63 6.78 -10.49
CA SER A 87 32.66 6.06 -11.26
C SER A 87 32.47 4.55 -11.18
N GLU A 88 32.16 4.02 -10.00
CA GLU A 88 31.99 2.60 -9.74
C GLU A 88 30.67 2.09 -10.33
N THR A 89 29.58 2.85 -10.17
CA THR A 89 28.29 2.52 -10.80
C THR A 89 28.42 2.55 -12.34
N THR A 90 29.20 3.49 -12.88
CA THR A 90 29.48 3.55 -14.33
C THR A 90 30.35 2.38 -14.80
N ARG A 91 31.36 1.99 -14.01
CA ARG A 91 32.22 0.82 -14.29
C ARG A 91 31.39 -0.47 -14.28
N LEU A 92 30.59 -0.68 -13.25
CA LEU A 92 29.71 -1.85 -13.10
C LEU A 92 28.64 -1.91 -14.19
N ALA A 93 28.06 -0.77 -14.59
CA ALA A 93 27.13 -0.70 -15.71
C ALA A 93 27.80 -1.02 -17.06
N LYS A 94 29.03 -0.56 -17.30
CA LYS A 94 29.81 -0.89 -18.51
C LYS A 94 30.19 -2.38 -18.60
N LEU A 95 30.35 -3.03 -17.45
CA LEU A 95 30.56 -4.47 -17.35
C LEU A 95 29.24 -5.27 -17.46
N GLY A 96 28.09 -4.60 -17.59
CA GLY A 96 26.77 -5.24 -17.66
C GLY A 96 26.28 -5.82 -16.32
N LEU A 97 26.92 -5.47 -15.21
CA LEU A 97 26.68 -6.09 -13.90
C LEU A 97 25.51 -5.45 -13.14
N ILE A 98 25.14 -4.21 -13.47
CA ILE A 98 24.01 -3.50 -12.86
C ILE A 98 23.24 -2.67 -13.91
N ASN A 99 21.95 -2.46 -13.68
CA ASN A 99 21.13 -1.57 -14.50
C ASN A 99 21.41 -0.10 -14.10
N PRO A 100 21.86 0.78 -15.02
CA PRO A 100 22.34 2.13 -14.69
C PRO A 100 21.27 3.14 -14.18
N GLY A 101 20.05 2.71 -13.88
CA GLY A 101 18.94 3.58 -13.48
C GLY A 101 19.24 4.51 -12.29
N GLY A 102 20.00 4.04 -11.29
CA GLY A 102 20.32 4.82 -10.08
C GLY A 102 21.33 5.96 -10.31
N ALA A 103 22.44 5.71 -11.01
CA ALA A 103 23.45 6.74 -11.31
C ALA A 103 22.95 7.83 -12.27
N ARG A 104 21.93 7.52 -13.11
CA ARG A 104 21.34 8.44 -14.08
C ARG A 104 20.61 9.63 -13.45
N LEU A 105 20.17 9.51 -12.19
CA LEU A 105 19.41 10.56 -11.49
C LEU A 105 20.31 11.53 -10.70
N GLN A 106 21.51 11.10 -10.28
CA GLN A 106 22.39 11.91 -9.42
C GLN A 106 23.32 12.83 -10.21
N ALA A 107 23.97 12.35 -11.28
CA ALA A 107 24.88 13.16 -12.11
C ALA A 107 24.28 14.51 -12.60
N PRO A 108 23.01 14.59 -12.99
CA PRO A 108 22.39 15.83 -13.45
C PRO A 108 22.04 16.81 -12.33
N TYR A 109 21.68 16.27 -11.17
CA TYR A 109 21.48 17.05 -9.95
C TYR A 109 22.80 17.76 -9.56
N PHE A 110 23.90 17.01 -9.57
CA PHE A 110 25.23 17.57 -9.36
C PHE A 110 25.63 18.56 -10.44
N ALA A 111 25.30 18.32 -11.71
CA ALA A 111 25.65 19.22 -12.77
C ALA A 111 24.97 20.60 -12.66
N ARG A 112 23.68 20.65 -12.29
CA ARG A 112 22.97 21.91 -11.97
C ARG A 112 23.52 22.59 -10.72
N LEU A 113 23.90 21.82 -9.70
CA LEU A 113 24.57 22.37 -8.53
C LEU A 113 25.91 23.03 -8.92
N PHE A 114 26.70 22.38 -9.77
CA PHE A 114 27.94 22.95 -10.30
C PHE A 114 27.70 24.18 -11.17
N GLU A 115 26.62 24.21 -11.97
CA GLU A 115 26.19 25.40 -12.72
C GLU A 115 25.86 26.57 -11.77
N ALA A 116 25.03 26.33 -10.73
CA ALA A 116 24.66 27.33 -9.74
C ALA A 116 25.87 27.83 -8.91
N MET A 117 26.89 27.00 -8.73
CA MET A 117 28.16 27.36 -8.08
C MET A 117 29.17 28.03 -9.03
N GLY A 118 28.81 28.29 -10.29
CA GLY A 118 29.69 28.91 -11.29
C GLY A 118 30.86 28.03 -11.75
N GLN A 119 30.77 26.72 -11.54
CA GLN A 119 31.81 25.73 -11.85
C GLN A 119 31.62 25.16 -13.27
N GLU A 120 31.77 26.02 -14.27
CA GLU A 120 31.47 25.71 -15.67
C GLU A 120 32.30 24.53 -16.23
N ALA A 121 33.54 24.35 -15.75
CA ALA A 121 34.41 23.25 -16.15
C ALA A 121 33.90 21.88 -15.65
N LEU A 122 33.44 21.79 -14.39
CA LEU A 122 32.86 20.58 -13.81
C LEU A 122 31.49 20.28 -14.41
N HIS A 123 30.67 21.31 -14.63
CA HIS A 123 29.41 21.22 -15.36
C HIS A 123 29.64 20.65 -16.77
N LYS A 124 30.57 21.21 -17.54
CA LYS A 124 30.92 20.70 -18.89
C LYS A 124 31.47 19.28 -18.84
N ALA A 125 32.34 18.95 -17.89
CA ALA A 125 32.92 17.61 -17.75
C ALA A 125 31.87 16.53 -17.42
N LEU A 126 30.82 16.89 -16.68
CA LEU A 126 29.68 16.01 -16.42
C LEU A 126 28.78 15.83 -17.64
N PHE A 127 28.79 16.72 -18.63
CA PHE A 127 27.93 16.65 -19.81
C PHE A 127 28.65 16.28 -21.12
N THR A 128 29.98 16.12 -21.14
CA THR A 128 30.75 15.74 -22.33
C THR A 128 30.68 14.25 -22.71
N TYR A 129 30.12 13.38 -21.86
CA TYR A 129 29.90 11.98 -22.23
C TYR A 129 28.55 11.77 -22.96
N PRO A 130 28.46 10.97 -24.03
CA PRO A 130 27.22 10.74 -24.78
C PRO A 130 26.08 10.13 -23.95
N THR A 131 26.40 9.31 -22.96
CA THR A 131 25.44 8.82 -21.96
C THR A 131 24.82 9.96 -21.15
N ASN A 132 25.52 11.09 -21.02
CA ASN A 132 25.13 12.23 -20.22
C ASN A 132 24.29 13.27 -21.00
N LEU A 133 24.23 13.19 -22.33
CA LEU A 133 23.27 13.92 -23.17
C LEU A 133 21.87 13.27 -23.13
N VAL A 134 21.83 11.93 -23.11
CA VAL A 134 20.60 11.17 -22.90
C VAL A 134 20.10 11.38 -21.46
N THR A 135 21.00 11.42 -20.47
CA THR A 135 20.59 11.84 -19.12
C THR A 135 20.16 13.31 -19.12
N GLY A 136 20.87 14.26 -19.72
CA GLY A 136 20.50 15.68 -19.73
C GLY A 136 19.04 15.96 -20.11
N THR A 137 18.51 15.26 -21.12
CA THR A 137 17.08 15.35 -21.48
C THR A 137 16.16 14.77 -20.41
N VAL A 138 16.48 13.57 -19.89
CA VAL A 138 15.74 12.92 -18.80
C VAL A 138 15.78 13.76 -17.52
N SER A 139 16.92 14.36 -17.23
CA SER A 139 17.18 15.19 -16.07
C SER A 139 16.46 16.51 -16.13
N LYS A 140 16.42 17.14 -17.30
CA LYS A 140 15.61 18.34 -17.51
C LYS A 140 14.13 18.02 -17.30
N ARG A 141 13.64 16.86 -17.73
CA ARG A 141 12.26 16.41 -17.47
C ARG A 141 11.99 16.19 -15.98
N TYR A 142 12.83 15.43 -15.29
CA TYR A 142 12.70 15.24 -13.84
C TYR A 142 12.83 16.55 -13.06
N TRP A 143 13.72 17.44 -13.49
CA TRP A 143 13.90 18.75 -12.87
C TRP A 143 12.66 19.63 -13.04
N ASN A 144 12.13 19.72 -14.26
CA ASN A 144 10.90 20.47 -14.52
C ASN A 144 9.71 19.88 -13.74
N LYS A 145 9.57 18.55 -13.72
CA LYS A 145 8.53 17.84 -12.96
C LYS A 145 8.58 18.15 -11.45
N VAL A 146 9.78 18.21 -10.87
CA VAL A 146 9.96 18.33 -9.40
C VAL A 146 10.07 19.79 -8.94
N PHE A 147 10.60 20.69 -9.77
CA PHE A 147 11.01 22.03 -9.33
C PHE A 147 10.38 23.20 -10.12
N GLU A 148 9.60 22.95 -11.18
CA GLU A 148 8.90 24.03 -11.88
C GLU A 148 7.70 24.50 -11.04
N LEU A 149 7.93 25.53 -10.22
CA LEU A 149 6.91 26.15 -9.36
C LEU A 149 5.69 26.57 -10.20
N GLY A 150 4.53 26.01 -9.87
CA GLY A 150 3.25 26.33 -10.52
C GLY A 150 2.82 25.38 -11.64
N ARG A 151 3.67 24.43 -12.05
CA ARG A 151 3.26 23.37 -12.98
C ARG A 151 2.54 22.24 -12.21
N PRO A 152 1.30 21.86 -12.59
CA PRO A 152 0.60 20.76 -11.94
C PRO A 152 1.27 19.42 -12.29
N ASN A 153 1.24 18.46 -11.36
CA ASN A 153 1.55 17.05 -11.69
C ASN A 153 0.45 16.48 -12.62
N TYR A 154 0.65 15.28 -13.16
CA TYR A 154 -0.31 14.72 -14.13
C TYR A 154 -1.71 14.47 -13.54
N GLU A 155 -1.84 14.18 -12.24
CA GLU A 155 -3.12 13.95 -11.56
C GLU A 155 -3.90 15.26 -11.42
N ASP A 156 -3.24 16.31 -10.94
CA ASP A 156 -3.79 17.65 -10.85
C ASP A 156 -4.12 18.20 -12.24
N ALA A 157 -3.24 17.99 -13.22
CA ALA A 157 -3.46 18.37 -14.61
C ALA A 157 -4.68 17.66 -15.21
N PHE A 158 -4.88 16.37 -14.90
CA PHE A 158 -6.07 15.63 -15.31
C PHE A 158 -7.33 16.22 -14.69
N ILE A 159 -7.32 16.52 -13.38
CA ILE A 159 -8.44 17.18 -12.69
C ILE A 159 -8.74 18.55 -13.29
N MET A 160 -7.71 19.35 -13.57
CA MET A 160 -7.85 20.68 -14.21
C MET A 160 -8.44 20.56 -15.61
N TRP A 161 -7.99 19.59 -16.41
CA TRP A 161 -8.56 19.31 -17.73
C TRP A 161 -10.04 18.91 -17.64
N ARG A 162 -10.39 18.00 -16.73
CA ARG A 162 -11.77 17.59 -16.49
C ARG A 162 -12.68 18.75 -16.06
N LYS A 163 -12.13 19.74 -15.38
CA LYS A 163 -12.82 20.98 -14.98
C LYS A 163 -12.83 22.07 -16.07
N GLY A 164 -12.22 21.82 -17.23
CA GLY A 164 -12.09 22.81 -18.32
C GLY A 164 -11.10 23.94 -18.03
N LEU A 165 -10.27 23.80 -16.99
CA LEU A 165 -9.25 24.77 -16.59
C LEU A 165 -7.92 24.58 -17.33
N LEU A 166 -7.72 23.39 -17.92
CA LEU A 166 -6.53 23.02 -18.68
C LEU A 166 -6.95 22.45 -20.04
N PRO A 167 -6.41 22.96 -21.18
CA PRO A 167 -6.63 22.36 -22.49
C PRO A 167 -6.09 20.92 -22.57
N TYR A 168 -6.74 20.05 -23.36
CA TYR A 168 -6.33 18.66 -23.55
C TYR A 168 -4.87 18.52 -24.02
N GLU A 169 -4.44 19.37 -24.96
CA GLU A 169 -3.07 19.34 -25.50
C GLU A 169 -2.02 19.67 -24.42
N GLN A 170 -2.37 20.45 -23.39
CA GLN A 170 -1.46 20.73 -22.27
C GLN A 170 -1.34 19.53 -21.33
N LEU A 171 -2.45 18.81 -21.04
CA LEU A 171 -2.40 17.54 -20.32
C LEU A 171 -1.53 16.51 -21.06
N LEU A 172 -1.70 16.42 -22.38
CA LEU A 172 -0.91 15.53 -23.23
C LEU A 172 0.58 15.91 -23.21
N ALA A 173 0.90 17.20 -23.26
CA ALA A 173 2.27 17.69 -23.14
C ALA A 173 2.89 17.32 -21.78
N ILE A 174 2.17 17.51 -20.67
CA ILE A 174 2.60 17.12 -19.33
C ILE A 174 2.96 15.63 -19.28
N LEU A 175 2.10 14.73 -19.78
CA LEU A 175 2.41 13.29 -19.79
C LEU A 175 3.60 12.92 -20.69
N ARG A 176 3.78 13.62 -21.81
CA ARG A 176 4.91 13.37 -22.73
C ARG A 176 6.23 13.90 -22.19
N GLU A 177 6.20 15.09 -21.61
CA GLU A 177 7.38 15.79 -21.13
C GLU A 177 7.79 15.27 -19.75
N ASP A 178 6.84 15.15 -18.82
CA ASP A 178 7.14 14.91 -17.41
C ASP A 178 7.21 13.41 -17.11
N GLU A 179 6.33 12.61 -17.72
CA GLU A 179 6.37 11.14 -17.61
C GLU A 179 7.15 10.46 -18.74
N GLY A 180 7.59 11.22 -19.73
CA GLY A 180 8.37 10.70 -20.85
C GLY A 180 7.58 9.74 -21.77
N MET A 181 6.25 9.76 -21.69
CA MET A 181 5.40 8.86 -22.47
C MET A 181 5.46 9.18 -23.96
N LYS A 182 5.36 8.15 -24.81
CA LYS A 182 5.07 8.34 -26.23
C LYS A 182 3.68 8.95 -26.38
N GLU A 183 3.46 9.77 -27.40
CA GLU A 183 2.17 10.45 -27.58
C GLU A 183 0.99 9.47 -27.67
N SER A 184 1.12 8.38 -28.44
CA SER A 184 0.08 7.35 -28.53
C SER A 184 -0.23 6.70 -27.18
N LEU A 185 0.80 6.46 -26.36
CA LEU A 185 0.64 5.93 -25.02
C LEU A 185 -0.01 6.95 -24.08
N ALA A 186 0.39 8.22 -24.14
CA ALA A 186 -0.18 9.28 -23.32
C ALA A 186 -1.67 9.50 -23.65
N ARG A 187 -2.05 9.45 -24.94
CA ARG A 187 -3.47 9.52 -25.35
C ARG A 187 -4.28 8.36 -24.77
N ASN A 188 -3.77 7.13 -24.86
CA ASN A 188 -4.40 5.96 -24.25
C ASN A 188 -4.42 6.03 -22.72
N PHE A 189 -3.37 6.58 -22.11
CA PHE A 189 -3.32 6.73 -20.65
C PHE A 189 -4.42 7.69 -20.17
N ILE A 190 -4.63 8.81 -20.86
CA ILE A 190 -5.68 9.78 -20.52
C ILE A 190 -7.08 9.15 -20.57
N THR A 191 -7.35 8.23 -21.50
CA THR A 191 -8.66 7.56 -21.57
C THR A 191 -8.93 6.67 -20.36
N HIS A 192 -7.88 6.21 -19.68
CA HIS A 192 -7.95 5.36 -18.48
C HIS A 192 -7.56 6.08 -17.18
N LEU A 193 -7.42 7.41 -17.21
CA LEU A 193 -7.17 8.22 -16.00
C LEU A 193 -8.45 8.45 -15.17
N TYR A 194 -9.61 8.08 -15.71
CA TYR A 194 -10.85 8.10 -14.92
C TYR A 194 -10.74 7.13 -13.76
N TYR A 195 -11.42 7.49 -12.67
CA TYR A 195 -11.52 6.58 -11.55
C TYR A 195 -12.35 5.36 -11.94
N ASP A 196 -11.71 4.20 -11.94
CA ASP A 196 -12.36 2.91 -12.07
C ASP A 196 -12.36 2.21 -10.71
N PRO A 197 -13.54 1.88 -10.16
CA PRO A 197 -13.63 1.24 -8.86
C PRO A 197 -12.99 -0.15 -8.93
N SER A 198 -12.10 -0.42 -7.99
CA SER A 198 -11.55 -1.77 -7.80
C SER A 198 -12.67 -2.76 -7.47
N PRO A 199 -12.47 -4.08 -7.68
CA PRO A 199 -13.43 -5.09 -7.28
C PRO A 199 -13.86 -5.01 -5.81
N SER A 200 -12.95 -4.62 -4.92
CA SER A 200 -13.26 -4.39 -3.50
C SER A 200 -14.15 -3.17 -3.25
N GLU A 201 -13.99 -2.11 -4.04
CA GLU A 201 -14.86 -0.93 -3.95
C GLU A 201 -16.24 -1.22 -4.54
N LEU A 202 -16.32 -2.00 -5.62
CA LEU A 202 -17.58 -2.48 -6.17
C LEU A 202 -18.41 -3.22 -5.12
N LEU A 203 -17.79 -4.12 -4.33
CA LEU A 203 -18.45 -4.80 -3.21
C LEU A 203 -19.05 -3.83 -2.18
N ARG A 204 -18.39 -2.70 -1.91
CA ARG A 204 -18.88 -1.66 -0.99
C ARG A 204 -19.99 -0.80 -1.60
N ILE A 205 -19.89 -0.49 -2.89
CA ILE A 205 -20.87 0.31 -3.63
C ILE A 205 -22.19 -0.44 -3.70
N VAL A 206 -22.17 -1.72 -4.09
CA VAL A 206 -23.41 -2.49 -4.27
C VAL A 206 -24.22 -2.70 -3.00
N ARG A 207 -23.58 -2.58 -1.83
CA ARG A 207 -24.27 -2.66 -0.54
C ARG A 207 -25.22 -1.47 -0.33
N ASN A 208 -24.88 -0.30 -0.85
CA ASN A 208 -25.57 0.95 -0.55
C ASN A 208 -26.28 1.58 -1.76
N ALA A 209 -26.00 1.09 -2.98
CA ALA A 209 -26.56 1.63 -4.20
C ALA A 209 -27.10 0.51 -5.11
N PRO A 210 -28.30 0.70 -5.71
CA PRO A 210 -28.79 -0.20 -6.73
C PRO A 210 -28.00 0.05 -8.02
N VAL A 211 -27.15 -0.90 -8.39
CA VAL A 211 -26.33 -0.86 -9.61
C VAL A 211 -26.76 -2.00 -10.53
N SER A 212 -26.69 -1.82 -11.84
CA SER A 212 -27.03 -2.91 -12.77
C SER A 212 -25.91 -3.94 -12.85
N ASP A 213 -26.27 -5.20 -13.13
CA ASP A 213 -25.29 -6.27 -13.35
C ASP A 213 -24.45 -5.99 -14.60
N ASP A 214 -25.03 -5.35 -15.62
CA ASP A 214 -24.33 -4.97 -16.85
C ASP A 214 -23.21 -3.98 -16.57
N TRP A 215 -23.48 -2.95 -15.74
CA TRP A 215 -22.47 -1.95 -15.37
C TRP A 215 -21.34 -2.56 -14.55
N ILE A 216 -21.65 -3.46 -13.60
CA ILE A 216 -20.62 -4.19 -12.85
C ILE A 216 -19.78 -5.05 -13.79
N THR A 217 -20.43 -5.77 -14.70
CA THR A 217 -19.75 -6.62 -15.69
C THR A 217 -18.78 -5.81 -16.54
N GLU A 218 -19.21 -4.64 -17.02
CA GLU A 218 -18.36 -3.70 -17.76
C GLU A 218 -17.15 -3.27 -16.92
N LYS A 219 -17.38 -2.83 -15.67
CA LYS A 219 -16.29 -2.40 -14.77
C LYS A 219 -15.30 -3.51 -14.42
N LEU A 220 -15.77 -4.73 -14.20
CA LEU A 220 -14.88 -5.87 -13.95
C LEU A 220 -14.04 -6.21 -15.19
N LYS A 221 -14.62 -6.13 -16.40
CA LYS A 221 -13.86 -6.33 -17.66
C LYS A 221 -12.84 -5.22 -17.91
N GLU A 222 -13.20 -3.97 -17.63
CA GLU A 222 -12.26 -2.83 -17.70
C GLU A 222 -11.10 -2.98 -16.72
N PHE A 223 -11.35 -3.57 -15.54
CA PHE A 223 -10.31 -3.91 -14.57
C PHE A 223 -9.38 -5.04 -15.05
N GLY A 224 -9.74 -5.75 -16.11
CA GLY A 224 -8.93 -6.81 -16.73
C GLY A 224 -9.23 -8.22 -16.23
N LEU A 225 -10.41 -8.45 -15.62
CA LEU A 225 -10.86 -9.80 -15.29
C LEU A 225 -11.18 -10.58 -16.57
N ASP A 226 -10.68 -11.81 -16.65
CA ASP A 226 -10.94 -12.71 -17.77
C ASP A 226 -12.30 -13.41 -17.64
N ASP A 227 -12.67 -14.18 -18.66
CA ASP A 227 -13.95 -14.92 -18.66
C ASP A 227 -14.02 -16.02 -17.58
N THR A 228 -12.89 -16.40 -16.97
CA THR A 228 -12.82 -17.39 -15.90
C THR A 228 -13.14 -16.76 -14.55
N ASP A 229 -12.54 -15.60 -14.26
CA ASP A 229 -12.65 -14.92 -12.97
C ASP A 229 -13.90 -14.03 -12.90
N LEU A 230 -14.35 -13.48 -14.04
CA LEU A 230 -15.51 -12.58 -14.10
C LEU A 230 -16.77 -13.17 -13.45
N PRO A 231 -17.19 -14.42 -13.72
CA PRO A 231 -18.37 -15.00 -13.07
C PRO A 231 -18.21 -15.13 -11.55
N ILE A 232 -16.99 -15.39 -11.06
CA ILE A 232 -16.71 -15.55 -9.62
C ILE A 232 -16.94 -14.22 -8.90
N PHE A 233 -16.37 -13.13 -9.42
CA PHE A 233 -16.55 -11.79 -8.86
C PHE A 233 -17.99 -11.30 -8.99
N LEU A 234 -18.64 -11.56 -10.14
CA LEU A 234 -20.02 -11.15 -10.34
C LEU A 234 -20.96 -11.85 -9.34
N ASN A 235 -20.77 -13.15 -9.09
CA ASN A 235 -21.55 -13.89 -8.09
C ASN A 235 -21.27 -13.39 -6.67
N ALA A 236 -20.01 -13.11 -6.33
CA ALA A 236 -19.66 -12.54 -5.03
C ALA A 236 -20.34 -11.18 -4.80
N ILE A 237 -20.35 -10.31 -5.81
CA ILE A 237 -21.00 -9.00 -5.77
C ILE A 237 -22.52 -9.12 -5.65
N LYS A 238 -23.13 -10.06 -6.39
CA LYS A 238 -24.57 -10.36 -6.27
C LYS A 238 -24.95 -10.83 -4.87
N ARG A 239 -24.14 -11.74 -4.30
CA ARG A 239 -24.33 -12.24 -2.95
C ARG A 239 -24.19 -11.15 -1.90
N GLU A 240 -23.22 -10.26 -2.06
CA GLU A 240 -22.97 -9.16 -1.12
C GLU A 240 -24.17 -8.20 -1.00
N ARG A 241 -24.96 -8.02 -2.07
CA ARG A 241 -26.18 -7.17 -2.07
C ARG A 241 -27.28 -7.63 -1.12
N ILE A 242 -27.37 -8.93 -0.88
CA ILE A 242 -28.46 -9.56 -0.10
C ILE A 242 -27.94 -10.21 1.18
N LYS A 243 -26.65 -10.06 1.49
CA LYS A 243 -25.99 -10.74 2.59
C LYS A 243 -26.58 -10.36 3.95
N ASP A 244 -26.87 -9.08 4.15
CA ASP A 244 -27.41 -8.58 5.41
C ASP A 244 -28.88 -9.01 5.56
N GLU A 245 -29.64 -9.09 4.46
CA GLU A 245 -31.00 -9.62 4.42
C GLU A 245 -31.04 -11.11 4.74
N ILE A 246 -30.17 -11.92 4.11
CA ILE A 246 -30.02 -13.35 4.41
C ILE A 246 -29.67 -13.53 5.90
N SER A 247 -28.72 -12.74 6.42
CA SER A 247 -28.30 -12.82 7.82
C SER A 247 -29.44 -12.48 8.79
N ARG A 248 -30.25 -11.47 8.47
CA ARG A 248 -31.43 -11.09 9.26
C ARG A 248 -32.54 -12.15 9.20
N MET A 249 -32.81 -12.68 8.01
CA MET A 249 -33.79 -13.77 7.83
C MET A 249 -33.36 -15.02 8.59
N TRP A 250 -32.07 -15.38 8.51
CA TRP A 250 -31.52 -16.51 9.24
C TRP A 250 -31.66 -16.32 10.75
N ALA A 251 -31.32 -15.15 11.28
CA ALA A 251 -31.43 -14.88 12.71
C ALA A 251 -32.88 -15.01 13.22
N ALA A 252 -33.86 -14.54 12.44
CA ALA A 252 -35.28 -14.73 12.77
C ALA A 252 -35.68 -16.20 12.76
N PHE A 253 -35.29 -16.93 11.71
CA PHE A 253 -35.59 -18.35 11.57
C PHE A 253 -34.92 -19.21 12.65
N GLU A 254 -33.66 -18.93 12.97
CA GLU A 254 -32.91 -19.59 14.03
C GLU A 254 -33.57 -19.39 15.39
N SER A 255 -34.09 -18.19 15.67
CA SER A 255 -34.86 -17.91 16.88
C SER A 255 -36.15 -18.75 16.93
N ASP A 256 -36.88 -18.85 15.83
CA ASP A 256 -38.11 -19.64 15.78
C ASP A 256 -37.83 -21.15 15.92
N TYR A 257 -36.74 -21.63 15.31
CA TYR A 257 -36.26 -23.00 15.46
C TYR A 257 -35.87 -23.34 16.91
N GLU A 258 -35.23 -22.39 17.62
CA GLU A 258 -34.89 -22.52 19.05
C GLU A 258 -36.13 -22.83 19.90
N PHE A 259 -37.30 -22.27 19.55
CA PHE A 259 -38.57 -22.52 20.24
C PHE A 259 -39.37 -23.70 19.67
N GLY A 260 -38.82 -24.45 18.71
CA GLY A 260 -39.48 -25.60 18.10
C GLY A 260 -40.63 -25.23 17.18
N LEU A 261 -40.68 -23.99 16.68
CA LEU A 261 -41.66 -23.57 15.68
C LEU A 261 -41.37 -24.13 14.29
N TYR A 262 -40.11 -24.53 14.06
CA TYR A 262 -39.67 -25.22 12.85
C TYR A 262 -39.01 -26.55 13.18
N SER A 263 -39.19 -27.51 12.27
CA SER A 263 -38.51 -28.81 12.26
C SER A 263 -37.16 -28.74 11.55
N GLU A 264 -36.29 -29.73 11.78
CA GLU A 264 -35.01 -29.85 11.06
C GLU A 264 -35.21 -29.92 9.54
N LYS A 265 -36.27 -30.58 9.08
CA LYS A 265 -36.60 -30.65 7.65
C LYS A 265 -36.92 -29.27 7.07
N GLU A 266 -37.66 -28.43 7.81
CA GLU A 266 -37.98 -27.08 7.33
C GLU A 266 -36.74 -26.17 7.31
N VAL A 267 -35.79 -26.38 8.24
CA VAL A 267 -34.46 -25.74 8.20
C VAL A 267 -33.73 -26.14 6.94
N ASP A 268 -33.71 -27.44 6.62
CA ASP A 268 -33.06 -27.98 5.42
C ASP A 268 -33.69 -27.47 4.13
N ASP A 269 -35.02 -27.47 4.06
CA ASP A 269 -35.78 -26.97 2.92
C ASP A 269 -35.55 -25.46 2.71
N LEU A 270 -35.36 -24.68 3.78
CA LEU A 270 -35.02 -23.26 3.70
C LEU A 270 -33.60 -23.06 3.18
N LEU A 271 -32.62 -23.75 3.78
CA LEU A 271 -31.20 -23.63 3.42
C LEU A 271 -30.92 -24.11 1.99
N THR A 272 -31.69 -25.06 1.48
CA THR A 272 -31.59 -25.53 0.08
C THR A 272 -32.04 -24.47 -0.93
N LYS A 273 -32.93 -23.55 -0.53
CA LYS A 273 -33.36 -22.43 -1.39
C LYS A 273 -32.33 -21.30 -1.43
N TRP A 274 -31.38 -21.27 -0.51
CA TRP A 274 -30.31 -20.30 -0.49
C TRP A 274 -29.09 -20.86 -1.23
N ASP A 275 -28.48 -20.04 -2.08
CA ASP A 275 -27.28 -20.38 -2.85
C ASP A 275 -26.04 -20.38 -1.95
N LEU A 276 -26.04 -21.27 -0.96
CA LEU A 276 -25.00 -21.45 0.04
C LEU A 276 -24.18 -22.70 -0.28
N SER A 277 -22.91 -22.71 0.13
CA SER A 277 -22.10 -23.93 0.08
C SER A 277 -22.61 -24.98 1.08
N GLU A 278 -22.27 -26.24 0.87
CA GLU A 278 -22.64 -27.31 1.80
C GLU A 278 -22.04 -27.09 3.20
N ASP A 279 -20.78 -26.62 3.28
CA ASP A 279 -20.14 -26.26 4.55
C ASP A 279 -20.89 -25.14 5.28
N GLU A 280 -21.36 -24.11 4.56
CA GLU A 280 -22.15 -23.03 5.13
C GLU A 280 -23.48 -23.55 5.68
N LYS A 281 -24.16 -24.43 4.92
CA LYS A 281 -25.40 -25.06 5.37
C LYS A 281 -25.17 -25.91 6.62
N GLU A 282 -24.12 -26.72 6.66
CA GLU A 282 -23.79 -27.56 7.82
C GLU A 282 -23.50 -26.73 9.08
N LEU A 283 -22.71 -25.67 8.95
CA LEU A 283 -22.41 -24.76 10.06
C LEU A 283 -23.67 -24.06 10.58
N MET A 284 -24.54 -23.63 9.68
CA MET A 284 -25.81 -22.99 10.04
C MET A 284 -26.73 -23.97 10.78
N LYS A 285 -26.91 -25.19 10.28
CA LYS A 285 -27.68 -26.25 10.97
C LYS A 285 -27.12 -26.55 12.35
N THR A 286 -25.80 -26.75 12.44
CA THR A 286 -25.12 -27.05 13.71
C THR A 286 -25.32 -25.94 14.72
N THR A 287 -25.20 -24.68 14.29
CA THR A 287 -25.41 -23.52 15.17
C THR A 287 -26.85 -23.45 15.67
N ALA A 288 -27.83 -23.64 14.78
CA ALA A 288 -29.25 -23.66 15.15
C ALA A 288 -29.56 -24.79 16.14
N GLN A 289 -29.00 -26.00 15.94
CA GLN A 289 -29.18 -27.12 16.85
C GLN A 289 -28.59 -26.83 18.24
N LEU A 290 -27.37 -26.30 18.31
CA LEU A 290 -26.75 -25.92 19.58
C LEU A 290 -27.57 -24.87 20.34
N ARG A 291 -28.20 -23.92 19.65
CA ARG A 291 -29.10 -22.94 20.30
C ARG A 291 -30.36 -23.59 20.83
N ARG A 292 -31.00 -24.46 20.05
CA ARG A 292 -32.18 -25.21 20.48
C ARG A 292 -31.89 -26.07 21.70
N ASP A 293 -30.79 -26.82 21.69
CA ASP A 293 -30.39 -27.66 22.82
C ASP A 293 -30.14 -26.82 24.08
N LYS A 294 -29.46 -25.67 23.92
CA LYS A 294 -29.25 -24.71 25.00
C LYS A 294 -30.57 -24.18 25.57
N ALA A 295 -31.55 -23.87 24.72
CA ALA A 295 -32.85 -23.40 25.14
C ALA A 295 -33.65 -24.46 25.91
N ILE A 296 -33.63 -25.71 25.42
CA ILE A 296 -34.25 -26.85 26.09
C ILE A 296 -33.62 -27.05 27.48
N ILE A 297 -32.30 -27.10 27.57
CA ILE A 297 -31.59 -27.26 28.85
C ILE A 297 -31.93 -26.10 29.80
N LYS A 298 -32.00 -24.86 29.30
CA LYS A 298 -32.38 -23.69 30.09
C LYS A 298 -33.80 -23.85 30.68
N LEU A 299 -34.78 -24.23 29.86
CA LEU A 299 -36.15 -24.43 30.30
C LEU A 299 -36.28 -25.56 31.32
N LEU A 300 -35.61 -26.70 31.07
CA LEU A 300 -35.59 -27.83 32.00
C LEU A 300 -34.93 -27.45 33.33
N ARG A 301 -33.79 -26.78 33.29
CA ARG A 301 -33.11 -26.25 34.48
C ARG A 301 -34.05 -25.34 35.29
N ASP A 302 -34.72 -24.41 34.62
CA ASP A 302 -35.62 -23.46 35.28
C ASP A 302 -36.83 -24.16 35.91
N ALA A 303 -37.35 -25.21 35.26
CA ALA A 303 -38.38 -26.08 35.84
C ALA A 303 -37.88 -26.81 37.10
N GLU A 304 -36.69 -27.40 37.08
CA GLU A 304 -36.13 -28.08 38.26
C GLU A 304 -35.86 -27.10 39.42
N ILE A 305 -35.37 -25.89 39.12
CA ILE A 305 -35.23 -24.82 40.11
C ILE A 305 -36.58 -24.44 40.71
N TYR A 306 -37.64 -24.36 39.90
CA TYR A 306 -38.98 -24.08 40.38
C TYR A 306 -39.51 -25.19 41.31
N LEU A 307 -39.31 -26.46 40.96
CA LEU A 307 -39.66 -27.61 41.81
C LEU A 307 -38.89 -27.58 43.13
N TYR A 308 -37.61 -27.22 43.10
CA TYR A 308 -36.83 -26.98 44.31
C TYR A 308 -37.45 -25.85 45.14
N ARG A 309 -37.70 -24.67 44.57
CA ARG A 309 -38.27 -23.51 45.30
C ARG A 309 -39.61 -23.82 45.96
N THR A 310 -40.46 -24.61 45.32
CA THR A 310 -41.76 -25.04 45.83
C THR A 310 -41.68 -26.18 46.85
N GLY A 311 -40.48 -26.63 47.21
CA GLY A 311 -40.24 -27.65 48.23
C GLY A 311 -40.40 -29.09 47.75
N GLN A 312 -40.52 -29.30 46.43
CA GLN A 312 -40.67 -30.63 45.85
C GLN A 312 -39.34 -31.36 45.63
N LEU A 313 -38.21 -30.64 45.69
CA LEU A 313 -36.86 -31.20 45.62
C LEU A 313 -35.99 -30.73 46.79
N THR A 314 -35.08 -31.58 47.23
CA THR A 314 -33.95 -31.26 48.11
C THR A 314 -32.74 -30.75 47.33
N GLU A 315 -31.73 -30.22 48.01
CA GLU A 315 -30.48 -29.73 47.42
C GLU A 315 -29.75 -30.83 46.64
N ASN A 316 -29.64 -32.02 47.23
CA ASN A 316 -29.04 -33.21 46.60
C ASN A 316 -29.80 -33.62 45.33
N GLN A 317 -31.13 -33.58 45.37
CA GLN A 317 -31.97 -33.92 44.22
C GLN A 317 -31.85 -32.90 43.10
N LEU A 318 -31.87 -31.60 43.43
CA LEU A 318 -31.64 -30.54 42.46
C LEU A 318 -30.24 -30.67 41.83
N PHE A 319 -29.20 -30.86 42.64
CA PHE A 319 -27.84 -31.07 42.16
C PHE A 319 -27.75 -32.23 41.16
N GLY A 320 -28.29 -33.40 41.53
CA GLY A 320 -28.29 -34.57 40.65
C GLY A 320 -29.05 -34.33 39.34
N LYS A 321 -30.21 -33.68 39.40
CA LYS A 321 -31.00 -33.33 38.21
C LYS A 321 -30.27 -32.35 37.29
N LEU A 322 -29.60 -31.34 37.83
CA LEU A 322 -28.79 -30.42 37.04
C LEU A 322 -27.63 -31.14 36.32
N GLN A 323 -26.95 -32.07 36.99
CA GLN A 323 -25.91 -32.88 36.36
C GLN A 323 -26.46 -33.80 35.26
N LEU A 324 -27.65 -34.37 35.43
CA LEU A 324 -28.32 -35.17 34.40
C LEU A 324 -28.68 -34.35 33.15
N LEU A 325 -28.86 -33.03 33.28
CA LEU A 325 -29.01 -32.11 32.14
C LEU A 325 -27.67 -31.78 31.44
N GLY A 326 -26.56 -32.40 31.85
CA GLY A 326 -25.23 -32.14 31.31
C GLY A 326 -24.56 -30.87 31.84
N ILE A 327 -25.10 -30.25 32.89
CA ILE A 327 -24.50 -29.07 33.52
C ILE A 327 -23.27 -29.50 34.31
N ASP A 328 -22.13 -28.85 34.05
CA ASP A 328 -20.87 -29.11 34.76
C ASP A 328 -21.05 -29.07 36.28
N LYS A 329 -20.34 -29.95 36.99
CA LYS A 329 -20.43 -30.12 38.44
C LYS A 329 -20.28 -28.81 39.21
N ARG A 330 -19.35 -27.94 38.80
CA ARG A 330 -19.08 -26.66 39.49
C ARG A 330 -20.23 -25.68 39.29
N VAL A 331 -20.78 -25.63 38.08
CA VAL A 331 -21.92 -24.77 37.73
C VAL A 331 -23.18 -25.27 38.43
N ALA A 332 -23.44 -26.57 38.42
CA ALA A 332 -24.56 -27.19 39.15
C ALA A 332 -24.48 -26.87 40.65
N ASN A 333 -23.30 -27.02 41.27
CA ASN A 333 -23.10 -26.67 42.67
C ASN A 333 -23.36 -25.17 42.95
N ALA A 334 -22.87 -24.29 42.08
CA ALA A 334 -23.09 -22.84 42.24
C ALA A 334 -24.57 -22.47 42.16
N ILE A 335 -25.34 -23.09 41.24
CA ILE A 335 -26.79 -22.91 41.14
C ILE A 335 -27.48 -23.38 42.42
N VAL A 336 -27.19 -24.60 42.89
CA VAL A 336 -27.81 -25.16 44.11
C VAL A 336 -27.48 -24.29 45.32
N ARG A 337 -26.23 -23.88 45.49
CA ARG A 337 -25.81 -22.98 46.58
C ARG A 337 -26.57 -21.67 46.57
N LEU A 338 -26.73 -21.05 45.39
CA LEU A 338 -27.49 -19.81 45.24
C LEU A 338 -28.96 -20.00 45.63
N GLU A 339 -29.58 -21.07 45.18
CA GLU A 339 -31.00 -21.34 45.46
C GLU A 339 -31.24 -21.77 46.92
N ALA A 340 -30.30 -22.50 47.52
CA ALA A 340 -30.33 -22.86 48.95
C ALA A 340 -30.17 -21.64 49.86
N ALA A 341 -29.24 -20.74 49.52
CA ALA A 341 -29.06 -19.49 50.25
C ALA A 341 -30.34 -18.63 50.24
N LYS A 342 -31.11 -18.61 49.14
CA LYS A 342 -32.41 -17.92 49.07
C LYS A 342 -33.45 -18.49 50.04
N LYS A 343 -33.31 -19.76 50.45
CA LYS A 343 -34.13 -20.41 51.48
C LYS A 343 -33.54 -20.32 52.90
N GLY A 344 -32.38 -19.67 53.07
CA GLY A 344 -31.67 -19.63 54.34
C GLY A 344 -30.97 -20.95 54.71
N ILE A 345 -30.71 -21.81 53.72
CA ILE A 345 -29.98 -23.08 53.89
C ILE A 345 -28.54 -22.87 53.45
N ASP A 346 -27.58 -23.24 54.30
CA ASP A 346 -26.17 -23.18 53.96
C ASP A 346 -25.75 -24.51 53.31
N TRP A 347 -25.47 -24.45 52.01
CA TRP A 347 -25.15 -25.61 51.18
C TRP A 347 -23.66 -25.65 50.84
N HIS A 348 -23.03 -26.79 51.15
CA HIS A 348 -21.63 -27.09 50.83
C HIS A 348 -21.54 -28.49 50.21
N ILE A 349 -20.71 -28.64 49.17
CA ILE A 349 -20.34 -29.93 48.55
C ILE A 349 -18.87 -30.19 48.80
#